data_AF-A0A8J7EB99-F1
#
_entry.id   AF-A0A8J7EB99-F1
#
_cell.length_a   1.000
_cell.length_b   1.000
_cell.length_c   1.000
_cell.angle_alpha   90.00
_cell.angle_beta   90.00
_cell.angle_gamma   90.00
#
_symmetry.space_group_name_H-M   'P 1'
#
loop_
_entity.id
_entity.type
_entity.pdbx_description
1 polymer ?
#
loop_
_entity_poly.entity_id
_entity_poly.type
_entity_poly.pdbx_seq_one_letter_code
_entity_poly.pdbx_strand_id
1 'polypeptide(L)'
;MADRLKQSLHNAILIRLDMTGQRSQVKRPWDADLRTASQAPKPLAPGTPIVEVFDGHDIGGKLLLLGNPGAGKTTTMLDLAAALIQRANADPEEPIPVMLNLSSWQNPQQSCTDWLLKELKSKYGVSPKLGQNWLTEKKLLPLLDGLDELPSARQEPVVQSLNIWLQSEEGTPRLLVCSRLEEYELYTAKLALNGAICLNPLTDEQVKGYLASLHMEALWDTLQQDEDLLGLMRTPLLLSVSILVNDAFNLTQWQRLGTTQERMDYLLDAYIVRRLHEPVNSQEYSPERQPTAQQIQRWLMLLAQKLKTQSKDEFLIEEIQPFWLSNSRQKLIYRLIVGLLFGFVFALGGLAFKPIYGVYAGLLSLPLRELLGFIRDGQEFEFKDVKLPDSINFSDFYLLDRMLLGGLGIGGILGIIFSCVGLFSGLLSVLIESLSRGAEIRAISF
;
A
#
# COMPACT_ATOMS: atom_id res chain seq x y z
N MET A 1 -2.92 9.91 2.68
CA MET A 1 -4.36 9.82 2.32
C MET A 1 -4.74 10.81 1.22
N ALA A 2 -4.39 12.09 1.34
CA ALA A 2 -4.63 13.09 0.29
C ALA A 2 -4.07 12.68 -1.08
N ASP A 3 -2.86 12.10 -1.14
CA ASP A 3 -2.28 11.63 -2.41
C ASP A 3 -2.98 10.38 -2.97
N ARG A 4 -3.40 9.43 -2.11
CA ARG A 4 -4.24 8.29 -2.54
C ARG A 4 -5.58 8.77 -3.11
N LEU A 5 -6.20 9.78 -2.52
CA LEU A 5 -7.42 10.39 -3.07
C LEU A 5 -7.14 11.05 -4.42
N LYS A 6 -6.07 11.85 -4.55
CA LYS A 6 -5.65 12.46 -5.82
C LYS A 6 -5.40 11.43 -6.94
N GLN A 7 -4.86 10.27 -6.58
CA GLN A 7 -4.57 9.16 -7.50
C GLN A 7 -5.77 8.23 -7.76
N SER A 8 -6.92 8.46 -7.13
CA SER A 8 -8.12 7.64 -7.37
C SER A 8 -8.55 7.70 -8.84
N LEU A 9 -9.12 6.59 -9.34
CA LEU A 9 -9.65 6.50 -10.70
C LEU A 9 -10.66 7.61 -11.02
N HIS A 10 -11.51 7.95 -10.04
CA HIS A 10 -12.45 9.06 -10.18
C HIS A 10 -11.73 10.40 -10.42
N ASN A 11 -10.66 10.69 -9.69
CA ASN A 11 -9.86 11.89 -9.95
C ASN A 11 -9.10 11.82 -11.28
N ALA A 12 -8.66 10.64 -11.71
CA ALA A 12 -8.03 10.46 -13.02
C ALA A 12 -8.99 10.82 -14.17
N ILE A 13 -10.28 10.52 -14.05
CA ILE A 13 -11.32 10.93 -15.01
C ILE A 13 -11.40 12.46 -15.06
N LEU A 14 -11.53 13.11 -13.91
CA LEU A 14 -11.63 14.57 -13.84
C LEU A 14 -10.38 15.29 -14.36
N ILE A 15 -9.20 14.70 -14.17
CA ILE A 15 -7.96 15.21 -14.76
C ILE A 15 -7.99 15.05 -16.28
N ARG A 16 -8.37 13.87 -16.79
CA ARG A 16 -8.38 13.59 -18.23
C ARG A 16 -9.37 14.48 -18.99
N LEU A 17 -10.51 14.78 -18.39
CA LEU A 17 -11.55 15.61 -18.99
C LEU A 17 -11.34 17.12 -18.74
N ASP A 18 -10.19 17.52 -18.16
CA ASP A 18 -9.89 18.90 -17.76
C ASP A 18 -10.93 19.53 -16.82
N MET A 19 -11.66 18.70 -16.05
CA MET A 19 -12.73 19.11 -15.14
C MET A 19 -12.27 19.28 -13.68
N THR A 20 -10.97 19.39 -13.43
CA THR A 20 -10.40 19.46 -12.06
C THR A 20 -10.91 20.64 -11.23
N GLY A 21 -11.29 21.75 -11.86
CA GLY A 21 -11.90 22.92 -11.21
C GLY A 21 -13.39 22.77 -10.87
N GLN A 22 -14.07 21.74 -11.39
CA GLN A 22 -15.51 21.50 -11.21
C GLN A 22 -15.79 20.28 -10.30
N ARG A 23 -14.81 19.89 -9.47
CA ARG A 23 -14.90 18.72 -8.56
C ARG A 23 -16.14 18.71 -7.67
N SER A 24 -16.63 19.87 -7.23
CA SER A 24 -17.84 19.98 -6.41
C SER A 24 -19.15 19.81 -7.19
N GLN A 25 -19.11 19.91 -8.51
CA GLN A 25 -20.29 19.82 -9.39
C GLN A 25 -20.52 18.38 -9.88
N VAL A 26 -19.47 17.58 -10.00
CA VAL A 26 -19.59 16.15 -10.36
C VAL A 26 -19.86 15.33 -9.09
N LYS A 27 -21.13 15.06 -8.83
CA LYS A 27 -21.55 14.16 -7.73
C LYS A 27 -21.24 12.70 -8.10
N ARG A 28 -20.89 11.91 -7.07
CA ARG A 28 -20.61 10.49 -7.24
C ARG A 28 -21.91 9.71 -7.46
N PRO A 29 -21.91 8.69 -8.34
CA PRO A 29 -23.14 8.07 -8.79
C PRO A 29 -23.65 6.90 -7.92
N TRP A 30 -22.90 6.41 -6.92
CA TRP A 30 -23.31 5.21 -6.18
C TRP A 30 -24.22 5.51 -5.00
N ASP A 31 -25.35 4.77 -4.95
CA ASP A 31 -26.25 4.72 -3.80
C ASP A 31 -25.82 3.67 -2.78
N ALA A 32 -26.39 3.77 -1.59
CA ALA A 32 -26.14 2.81 -0.55
C ALA A 32 -27.36 2.60 0.35
N ASP A 33 -27.48 1.39 0.89
CA ASP A 33 -28.51 1.04 1.87
C ASP A 33 -27.91 1.00 3.27
N LEU A 34 -28.60 1.59 4.24
CA LEU A 34 -28.26 1.52 5.65
C LEU A 34 -28.94 0.30 6.28
N ARG A 35 -28.14 -0.57 6.90
CA ARG A 35 -28.58 -1.71 7.71
C ARG A 35 -28.13 -1.48 9.15
N THR A 36 -29.06 -1.28 10.07
CA THR A 36 -28.77 -1.24 11.52
C THR A 36 -29.27 -2.53 12.17
N ALA A 37 -28.71 -2.89 13.33
CA ALA A 37 -28.98 -4.17 13.99
C ALA A 37 -30.46 -4.44 14.32
N SER A 38 -31.30 -3.40 14.28
CA SER A 38 -32.70 -3.42 14.72
C SER A 38 -33.71 -3.01 13.65
N GLN A 39 -33.29 -2.72 12.40
CA GLN A 39 -34.19 -2.24 11.35
C GLN A 39 -33.95 -2.92 10.00
N ALA A 40 -35.03 -3.03 9.20
CA ALA A 40 -34.92 -3.46 7.81
C ALA A 40 -34.02 -2.50 7.01
N PRO A 41 -33.34 -2.99 5.95
CA PRO A 41 -32.52 -2.14 5.10
C PRO A 41 -33.31 -0.91 4.63
N LYS A 42 -32.76 0.28 4.90
CA LYS A 42 -33.36 1.55 4.50
C LYS A 42 -32.47 2.20 3.44
N PRO A 43 -33.01 2.55 2.27
CA PRO A 43 -32.23 3.28 1.28
C PRO A 43 -31.80 4.63 1.84
N LEU A 44 -30.51 4.96 1.68
CA LEU A 44 -30.02 6.29 1.99
C LEU A 44 -30.47 7.25 0.88
N ALA A 45 -30.72 8.51 1.24
CA ALA A 45 -31.05 9.51 0.24
C ALA A 45 -29.84 9.69 -0.71
N PRO A 46 -30.06 9.79 -2.03
CA PRO A 46 -28.97 9.99 -2.99
C PRO A 46 -28.11 11.20 -2.62
N GLY A 47 -26.79 10.98 -2.57
CA GLY A 47 -25.81 12.02 -2.23
C GLY A 47 -25.66 12.34 -0.74
N THR A 48 -26.21 11.52 0.17
CA THR A 48 -25.94 11.64 1.61
C THR A 48 -24.44 11.50 1.88
N PRO A 49 -23.78 12.50 2.50
CA PRO A 49 -22.36 12.39 2.84
C PRO A 49 -22.11 11.25 3.83
N ILE A 50 -21.11 10.41 3.55
CA ILE A 50 -20.77 9.27 4.41
C ILE A 50 -20.47 9.68 5.87
N VAL A 51 -19.92 10.88 6.07
CA VAL A 51 -19.60 11.41 7.40
C VAL A 51 -20.86 11.63 8.24
N GLU A 52 -21.97 12.06 7.63
CA GLU A 52 -23.25 12.23 8.33
C GLU A 52 -23.82 10.89 8.78
N VAL A 53 -23.68 9.86 7.95
CA VAL A 53 -24.11 8.50 8.33
C VAL A 53 -23.22 7.94 9.43
N PHE A 54 -21.91 8.16 9.34
CA PHE A 54 -20.94 7.73 10.34
C PHE A 54 -21.18 8.36 11.72
N ASP A 55 -21.52 9.66 11.75
CA ASP A 55 -21.85 10.38 12.98
C ASP A 55 -23.27 10.17 13.47
N GLY A 56 -24.14 9.57 12.63
CA GLY A 56 -25.54 9.33 12.96
C GLY A 56 -25.66 8.59 14.29
N HIS A 57 -26.64 9.00 15.11
CA HIS A 57 -26.82 8.48 16.47
C HIS A 57 -26.90 6.95 16.53
N ASP A 58 -27.53 6.33 15.52
CA ASP A 58 -27.67 4.87 15.46
C ASP A 58 -26.35 4.15 15.14
N ILE A 59 -25.40 4.82 14.49
CA ILE A 59 -24.08 4.28 14.09
C ILE A 59 -23.00 4.64 15.11
N GLY A 60 -23.03 5.85 15.67
CA GLY A 60 -22.12 6.27 16.74
C GLY A 60 -20.63 6.09 16.40
N GLY A 61 -20.25 6.21 15.12
CA GLY A 61 -18.88 6.05 14.64
C GLY A 61 -18.36 4.61 14.55
N LYS A 62 -19.20 3.58 14.70
CA LYS A 62 -18.83 2.16 14.50
C LYS A 62 -19.57 1.59 13.29
N LEU A 63 -18.90 1.59 12.15
CA LEU A 63 -19.54 1.35 10.85
C LEU A 63 -18.86 0.24 10.04
N LEU A 64 -19.67 -0.66 9.50
CA LEU A 64 -19.26 -1.63 8.48
C LEU A 64 -19.62 -1.13 7.08
N LEU A 65 -18.68 -1.13 6.15
CA LEU A 65 -18.92 -0.77 4.75
C LEU A 65 -18.82 -2.02 3.88
N LEU A 66 -19.96 -2.45 3.35
CA LEU A 66 -20.13 -3.61 2.49
C LEU A 66 -20.34 -3.19 1.04
N GLY A 67 -20.02 -4.10 0.13
CA GLY A 67 -20.29 -3.93 -1.29
C GLY A 67 -19.49 -4.89 -2.14
N ASN A 68 -19.93 -5.07 -3.38
CA ASN A 68 -19.27 -5.94 -4.34
C ASN A 68 -17.86 -5.44 -4.70
N PRO A 69 -17.01 -6.29 -5.32
CA PRO A 69 -15.75 -5.85 -5.91
C PRO A 69 -15.97 -4.65 -6.84
N GLY A 70 -15.16 -3.60 -6.71
CA GLY A 70 -15.30 -2.40 -7.54
C GLY A 70 -16.49 -1.49 -7.22
N ALA A 71 -17.28 -1.77 -6.18
CA ALA A 71 -18.43 -0.94 -5.76
C ALA A 71 -18.08 0.45 -5.20
N GLY A 72 -16.79 0.75 -4.97
CA GLY A 72 -16.36 2.05 -4.46
C GLY A 72 -16.14 2.13 -2.95
N LYS A 73 -15.99 0.99 -2.25
CA LYS A 73 -15.73 0.93 -0.79
C LYS A 73 -14.55 1.80 -0.36
N THR A 74 -13.36 1.55 -0.91
CA THR A 74 -12.15 2.34 -0.61
C THR A 74 -12.34 3.82 -0.96
N THR A 75 -13.10 4.12 -2.03
CA THR A 75 -13.33 5.51 -2.46
C THR A 75 -14.28 6.24 -1.49
N THR A 76 -15.25 5.54 -0.92
CA THR A 76 -16.15 6.02 0.13
C THR A 76 -15.41 6.16 1.47
N MET A 77 -14.53 5.21 1.81
CA MET A 77 -13.64 5.32 2.98
C MET A 77 -12.73 6.55 2.87
N LEU A 78 -12.16 6.82 1.69
CA LEU A 78 -11.31 8.00 1.49
C LEU A 78 -12.07 9.33 1.62
N ASP A 79 -13.36 9.36 1.25
CA ASP A 79 -14.21 10.53 1.48
C ASP A 79 -14.45 10.77 2.97
N LEU A 80 -14.76 9.70 3.71
CA LEU A 80 -14.87 9.78 5.16
C LEU A 80 -13.57 10.27 5.77
N ALA A 81 -12.44 9.68 5.36
CA ALA A 81 -11.11 10.10 5.81
C ALA A 81 -10.84 11.58 5.53
N ALA A 82 -11.21 12.09 4.35
CA ALA A 82 -11.03 13.50 4.01
C ALA A 82 -11.83 14.43 4.94
N ALA A 83 -13.09 14.10 5.23
CA ALA A 83 -13.92 14.86 6.17
C ALA A 83 -13.36 14.79 7.60
N LEU A 84 -12.94 13.61 8.06
CA LEU A 84 -12.36 13.41 9.38
C LEU A 84 -11.02 14.15 9.56
N ILE A 85 -10.17 14.19 8.52
CA ILE A 85 -8.92 14.97 8.53
C ILE A 85 -9.22 16.47 8.68
N GLN A 86 -10.24 16.98 7.99
CA GLN A 86 -10.63 18.39 8.13
C GLN A 86 -11.04 18.70 9.57
N ARG A 87 -11.75 17.79 10.24
CA ARG A 87 -12.13 17.93 11.66
C ARG A 87 -10.91 17.90 12.58
N ALA A 88 -10.05 16.90 12.46
CA ALA A 88 -8.84 16.77 13.27
C ALA A 88 -7.85 17.94 13.09
N ASN A 89 -7.87 18.61 11.94
CA ASN A 89 -7.09 19.84 11.72
C ASN A 89 -7.72 21.06 12.40
N ALA A 90 -9.05 21.09 12.55
CA ALA A 90 -9.78 22.19 13.15
C ALA A 90 -9.87 22.07 14.67
N ASP A 91 -9.93 20.84 15.20
CA ASP A 91 -10.06 20.53 16.61
C ASP A 91 -9.05 19.43 17.02
N PRO A 92 -8.07 19.74 17.90
CA PRO A 92 -7.12 18.75 18.40
C PRO A 92 -7.73 17.59 19.20
N GLU A 93 -8.97 17.74 19.69
CA GLU A 93 -9.68 16.69 20.43
C GLU A 93 -10.37 15.67 19.49
N GLU A 94 -10.55 16.00 18.20
CA GLU A 94 -11.08 15.06 17.23
C GLU A 94 -10.03 13.99 16.85
N PRO A 95 -10.43 12.71 16.77
CA PRO A 95 -9.49 11.63 16.53
C PRO A 95 -8.95 11.66 15.09
N ILE A 96 -7.68 11.31 14.95
CA ILE A 96 -6.96 11.29 13.68
C ILE A 96 -7.29 9.99 12.93
N PRO A 97 -7.85 10.05 11.70
CA PRO A 97 -8.12 8.85 10.93
C PRO A 97 -6.81 8.20 10.44
N VAL A 98 -6.68 6.89 10.65
CA VAL A 98 -5.54 6.08 10.17
C VAL A 98 -6.05 4.92 9.31
N MET A 99 -5.53 4.80 8.08
CA MET A 99 -6.03 3.84 7.08
C MET A 99 -5.09 2.65 7.01
N LEU A 100 -5.57 1.48 7.37
CA LEU A 100 -4.80 0.26 7.51
C LEU A 100 -5.44 -0.86 6.67
N ASN A 101 -4.63 -1.75 6.10
CA ASN A 101 -5.13 -2.90 5.34
C ASN A 101 -5.09 -4.14 6.24
N LEU A 102 -6.23 -4.78 6.43
CA LEU A 102 -6.37 -5.99 7.23
C LEU A 102 -5.59 -7.18 6.67
N SER A 103 -5.29 -7.22 5.36
CA SER A 103 -4.49 -8.29 4.74
C SER A 103 -3.08 -8.41 5.35
N SER A 104 -2.57 -7.35 5.98
CA SER A 104 -1.28 -7.38 6.68
C SER A 104 -1.31 -8.14 8.02
N TRP A 105 -2.51 -8.43 8.56
CA TRP A 105 -2.70 -9.16 9.81
C TRP A 105 -2.46 -10.67 9.60
N GLN A 106 -1.18 -11.03 9.50
CA GLN A 106 -0.80 -12.39 9.11
C GLN A 106 -0.95 -13.43 10.23
N ASN A 107 -0.78 -13.02 11.49
CA ASN A 107 -0.86 -13.91 12.64
C ASN A 107 -2.20 -13.74 13.39
N PRO A 108 -3.13 -14.70 13.32
CA PRO A 108 -4.43 -14.57 14.00
C PRO A 108 -4.33 -14.59 15.53
N GLN A 109 -3.21 -15.07 16.10
CA GLN A 109 -2.96 -15.04 17.54
C GLN A 109 -2.40 -13.70 18.03
N GLN A 110 -2.01 -12.82 17.11
CA GLN A 110 -1.55 -11.47 17.46
C GLN A 110 -2.76 -10.64 17.93
N SER A 111 -2.58 -9.84 18.99
CA SER A 111 -3.63 -8.92 19.45
C SER A 111 -3.87 -7.80 18.42
N CYS A 112 -5.08 -7.23 18.42
CA CYS A 112 -5.40 -6.08 17.56
C CYS A 112 -4.48 -4.90 17.84
N THR A 113 -4.21 -4.61 19.13
CA THR A 113 -3.32 -3.54 19.57
C THR A 113 -1.92 -3.73 19.00
N ASP A 114 -1.31 -4.91 19.15
CA ASP A 114 0.03 -5.18 18.62
C ASP A 114 0.09 -5.06 17.10
N TRP A 115 -0.96 -5.52 16.41
CA TRP A 115 -1.06 -5.36 14.97
C TRP A 115 -1.14 -3.89 14.56
N LEU A 116 -2.03 -3.11 15.18
CA LEU A 116 -2.15 -1.66 14.95
C LEU A 116 -0.82 -0.94 15.17
N LEU A 117 -0.10 -1.23 16.26
CA LEU A 117 1.19 -0.58 16.54
C LEU A 117 2.26 -0.92 15.49
N LYS A 118 2.30 -2.17 15.03
CA LYS A 118 3.21 -2.59 13.95
C LYS A 118 2.90 -1.84 12.66
N GLU A 119 1.63 -1.75 12.30
CA GLU A 119 1.17 -1.03 11.10
C GLU A 119 1.44 0.47 11.18
N LEU A 120 1.18 1.09 12.34
CA LEU A 120 1.47 2.50 12.59
C LEU A 120 2.96 2.81 12.42
N LYS A 121 3.83 1.93 12.91
CA LYS A 121 5.28 2.05 12.73
C LYS A 121 5.68 1.89 11.26
N SER A 122 5.21 0.83 10.61
CA SER A 122 5.60 0.51 9.23
C SER A 122 5.12 1.56 8.24
N LYS A 123 3.86 2.00 8.35
CA LYS A 123 3.20 2.87 7.36
C LYS A 123 3.37 4.37 7.64
N TYR A 124 3.47 4.74 8.91
CA TYR A 124 3.48 6.15 9.33
C TYR A 124 4.74 6.54 10.12
N GLY A 125 5.67 5.62 10.37
CA GLY A 125 6.89 5.88 11.15
C GLY A 125 6.62 6.16 12.63
N VAL A 126 5.41 5.88 13.12
CA VAL A 126 5.01 6.14 14.51
C VAL A 126 5.63 5.08 15.42
N SER A 127 6.43 5.51 16.41
CA SER A 127 7.02 4.56 17.36
C SER A 127 5.95 3.80 18.16
N PRO A 128 6.16 2.53 18.54
CA PRO A 128 5.18 1.77 19.31
C PRO A 128 4.75 2.44 20.61
N LYS A 129 5.67 3.12 21.31
CA LYS A 129 5.37 3.87 22.54
C LYS A 129 4.40 5.04 22.28
N LEU A 130 4.64 5.81 21.22
CA LEU A 130 3.76 6.91 20.85
C LEU A 130 2.39 6.40 20.37
N GLY A 131 2.38 5.36 19.54
CA GLY A 131 1.16 4.71 19.07
C GLY A 131 0.32 4.17 20.22
N GLN A 132 0.95 3.55 21.23
CA GLN A 132 0.26 3.04 22.41
C GLN A 132 -0.44 4.18 23.17
N ASN A 133 0.27 5.29 23.40
CA ASN A 133 -0.33 6.45 24.06
C ASN A 133 -1.54 6.98 23.28
N TRP A 134 -1.43 7.11 21.95
CA TRP A 134 -2.54 7.59 21.12
C TRP A 134 -3.74 6.63 21.09
N LEU A 135 -3.51 5.31 21.13
CA LEU A 135 -4.59 4.32 21.25
C LEU A 135 -5.26 4.40 22.63
N THR A 136 -4.48 4.51 23.71
CA THR A 136 -5.01 4.65 25.08
C THR A 136 -5.81 5.94 25.24
N GLU A 137 -5.32 7.06 24.71
CA GLU A 137 -6.00 8.37 24.72
C GLU A 137 -7.15 8.48 23.71
N LYS A 138 -7.47 7.41 22.96
CA LYS A 138 -8.53 7.38 21.93
C LYS A 138 -8.38 8.46 20.83
N LYS A 139 -7.13 8.86 20.55
CA LYS A 139 -6.78 9.86 19.53
C LYS A 139 -6.74 9.32 18.11
N LEU A 140 -6.90 8.01 17.92
CA LEU A 140 -6.88 7.38 16.60
C LEU A 140 -8.26 6.84 16.24
N LEU A 141 -8.63 7.03 14.97
CA LEU A 141 -9.81 6.44 14.36
C LEU A 141 -9.34 5.49 13.24
N PRO A 142 -9.28 4.17 13.50
CA PRO A 142 -8.87 3.21 12.49
C PRO A 142 -9.93 3.09 11.38
N LEU A 143 -9.46 3.13 10.14
CA LEU A 143 -10.21 2.85 8.91
C LEU A 143 -9.58 1.60 8.28
N LEU A 144 -10.23 0.46 8.45
CA LEU A 144 -9.69 -0.85 8.12
C LEU A 144 -10.25 -1.33 6.79
N ASP A 145 -9.41 -1.52 5.78
CA ASP A 145 -9.80 -2.02 4.46
C ASP A 145 -9.39 -3.49 4.28
N GLY A 146 -10.05 -4.21 3.36
CA GLY A 146 -9.59 -5.52 2.90
C GLY A 146 -9.77 -6.68 3.88
N LEU A 147 -10.89 -6.76 4.63
CA LEU A 147 -11.17 -7.95 5.45
C LEU A 147 -11.26 -9.23 4.59
N ASP A 148 -11.84 -9.11 3.39
CA ASP A 148 -11.95 -10.18 2.38
C ASP A 148 -10.60 -10.58 1.74
N GLU A 149 -9.59 -9.72 1.85
CA GLU A 149 -8.24 -9.97 1.30
C GLU A 149 -7.43 -10.96 2.16
N LEU A 150 -7.87 -11.22 3.40
CA LEU A 150 -7.29 -12.27 4.22
C LEU A 150 -7.64 -13.66 3.64
N PRO A 151 -6.71 -14.65 3.71
CA PRO A 151 -7.05 -16.04 3.47
C PRO A 151 -8.26 -16.49 4.30
N SER A 152 -9.16 -17.25 3.71
CA SER A 152 -10.45 -17.61 4.31
C SER A 152 -10.35 -18.18 5.73
N ALA A 153 -9.30 -18.97 6.02
CA ALA A 153 -9.05 -19.53 7.34
C ALA A 153 -8.72 -18.48 8.44
N ARG A 154 -8.36 -17.25 8.05
CA ARG A 154 -7.99 -16.14 8.96
C ARG A 154 -9.07 -15.07 9.09
N GLN A 155 -10.01 -14.99 8.15
CA GLN A 155 -11.04 -13.96 8.13
C GLN A 155 -11.88 -13.97 9.42
N GLU A 156 -12.48 -15.11 9.80
CA GLU A 156 -13.29 -15.22 11.02
C GLU A 156 -12.49 -15.01 12.33
N PRO A 157 -11.29 -15.61 12.52
CA PRO A 157 -10.46 -15.31 13.68
C PRO A 157 -10.15 -13.80 13.84
N VAL A 158 -9.89 -13.09 12.75
CA VAL A 158 -9.65 -11.63 12.80
C VAL A 158 -10.92 -10.88 13.22
N VAL A 159 -12.10 -11.28 12.72
CA VAL A 159 -13.39 -10.72 13.16
C VAL A 159 -13.59 -10.92 14.67
N GLN A 160 -13.30 -12.12 15.18
CA GLN A 160 -13.40 -12.41 16.62
C GLN A 160 -12.42 -11.55 17.44
N SER A 161 -11.17 -11.45 17.01
CA SER A 161 -10.15 -10.62 17.67
C SER A 161 -10.52 -9.13 17.67
N LEU A 162 -11.09 -8.62 16.57
CA LEU A 162 -11.61 -7.26 16.50
C LEU A 162 -12.76 -7.03 17.48
N ASN A 163 -13.68 -7.99 17.61
CA ASN A 163 -14.79 -7.90 18.56
C ASN A 163 -14.30 -7.87 20.01
N ILE A 164 -13.36 -8.75 20.36
CA ILE A 164 -12.75 -8.78 21.70
C ILE A 164 -12.07 -7.44 22.00
N TRP A 165 -11.31 -6.90 21.03
CA TRP A 165 -10.66 -5.61 21.19
C TRP A 165 -11.65 -4.45 21.31
N LEU A 166 -12.72 -4.41 20.52
CA LEU A 166 -13.76 -3.38 20.59
C LEU A 166 -14.50 -3.34 21.94
N GLN A 167 -14.52 -4.46 22.67
CA GLN A 167 -15.16 -4.59 23.97
C GLN A 167 -14.19 -4.38 25.15
N SER A 168 -12.88 -4.29 24.90
CA SER A 168 -11.87 -4.09 25.93
C SER A 168 -11.66 -2.59 26.22
N GLU A 169 -10.97 -2.28 27.31
CA GLU A 169 -10.55 -0.90 27.65
C GLU A 169 -9.60 -0.31 26.59
N GLU A 170 -8.89 -1.15 25.84
CA GLU A 170 -7.99 -0.74 24.76
C GLU A 170 -8.73 -0.39 23.46
N GLY A 171 -9.97 -0.86 23.32
CA GLY A 171 -10.80 -0.66 22.13
C GLY A 171 -11.09 0.80 21.79
N THR A 172 -11.32 1.09 20.52
CA THR A 172 -11.67 2.46 20.07
C THR A 172 -13.18 2.71 20.13
N PRO A 173 -13.63 3.95 20.46
CA PRO A 173 -15.02 4.33 20.32
C PRO A 173 -15.47 4.41 18.86
N ARG A 174 -14.54 4.66 17.92
CA ARG A 174 -14.86 4.89 16.49
C ARG A 174 -14.00 4.02 15.58
N LEU A 175 -14.64 3.27 14.70
CA LEU A 175 -14.02 2.31 13.79
C LEU A 175 -14.84 2.22 12.49
N LEU A 176 -14.16 2.20 11.35
CA LEU A 176 -14.75 1.77 10.10
C LEU A 176 -14.04 0.51 9.58
N VAL A 177 -14.80 -0.48 9.13
CA VAL A 177 -14.28 -1.69 8.49
C VAL A 177 -14.92 -1.86 7.12
N CYS A 178 -14.13 -2.20 6.10
CA CYS A 178 -14.63 -2.57 4.77
C CYS A 178 -14.52 -4.08 4.53
N SER A 179 -15.53 -4.64 3.87
CA SER A 179 -15.51 -6.03 3.41
C SER A 179 -16.40 -6.22 2.18
N ARG A 180 -16.21 -7.33 1.46
CA ARG A 180 -17.18 -7.79 0.45
C ARG A 180 -18.43 -8.34 1.12
N LEU A 181 -19.59 -8.05 0.50
CA LEU A 181 -20.88 -8.48 1.03
C LEU A 181 -20.98 -10.01 1.13
N GLU A 182 -20.73 -10.71 0.02
CA GLU A 182 -20.89 -12.17 -0.06
C GLU A 182 -19.98 -12.89 0.94
N GLU A 183 -18.72 -12.51 1.03
CA GLU A 183 -17.76 -13.13 1.96
C GLU A 183 -18.16 -12.87 3.42
N TYR A 184 -18.56 -11.63 3.74
CA TYR A 184 -18.96 -11.28 5.10
C TYR A 184 -20.28 -11.95 5.53
N GLU A 185 -21.20 -12.19 4.62
CA GLU A 185 -22.46 -12.88 4.92
C GLU A 185 -22.22 -14.34 5.34
N LEU A 186 -21.18 -15.00 4.81
CA LEU A 186 -20.80 -16.36 5.15
C LEU A 186 -20.25 -16.51 6.59
N TYR A 187 -19.74 -15.44 7.20
CA TYR A 187 -19.15 -15.54 8.53
C TYR A 187 -20.20 -15.84 9.60
N THR A 188 -19.89 -16.78 10.49
CA THR A 188 -20.73 -17.08 11.65
C THR A 188 -20.66 -15.95 12.68
N ALA A 189 -19.45 -15.44 12.93
CA ALA A 189 -19.24 -14.28 13.78
C ALA A 189 -19.46 -12.99 12.98
N LYS A 190 -20.32 -12.10 13.48
CA LYS A 190 -20.48 -10.74 12.93
C LYS A 190 -19.68 -9.74 13.76
N LEU A 191 -19.13 -8.72 13.11
CA LEU A 191 -18.45 -7.61 13.78
C LEU A 191 -19.42 -6.88 14.72
N ALA A 192 -18.95 -6.58 15.93
CA ALA A 192 -19.66 -5.86 16.98
C ALA A 192 -19.68 -4.35 16.69
N LEU A 193 -20.27 -3.98 15.55
CA LEU A 193 -20.46 -2.63 15.06
C LEU A 193 -21.93 -2.24 15.16
N ASN A 194 -22.23 -0.95 15.09
CA ASN A 194 -23.57 -0.43 15.34
C ASN A 194 -24.45 -0.44 14.08
N GLY A 195 -23.84 -0.42 12.90
CA GLY A 195 -24.54 -0.63 11.64
C GLY A 195 -23.60 -0.89 10.47
N ALA A 196 -24.22 -1.16 9.34
CA ALA A 196 -23.56 -1.43 8.07
C ALA A 196 -24.18 -0.58 6.96
N ILE A 197 -23.35 -0.12 6.03
CA ILE A 197 -23.79 0.46 4.76
C ILE A 197 -23.43 -0.53 3.66
N CYS A 198 -24.39 -0.85 2.80
CA CYS A 198 -24.15 -1.67 1.62
C CYS A 198 -24.17 -0.79 0.37
N LEU A 199 -23.03 -0.69 -0.32
CA LEU A 199 -22.94 -0.01 -1.60
C LEU A 199 -23.61 -0.86 -2.69
N ASN A 200 -24.57 -0.26 -3.38
CA ASN A 200 -25.32 -0.93 -4.43
C ASN A 200 -24.67 -0.72 -5.81
N PRO A 201 -24.88 -1.65 -6.77
CA PRO A 201 -24.59 -1.38 -8.17
C PRO A 201 -25.28 -0.10 -8.63
N LEU A 202 -24.66 0.62 -9.55
CA LEU A 202 -25.24 1.82 -10.15
C LEU A 202 -26.52 1.45 -10.91
N THR A 203 -27.51 2.32 -10.81
CA THR A 203 -28.70 2.31 -11.69
C THR A 203 -28.36 2.91 -13.04
N ASP A 204 -29.17 2.58 -14.04
CA ASP A 204 -29.00 3.07 -15.40
C ASP A 204 -29.15 4.60 -15.46
N GLU A 205 -30.05 5.16 -14.66
CA GLU A 205 -30.23 6.60 -14.49
C GLU A 205 -29.00 7.27 -13.89
N GLN A 206 -28.32 6.61 -12.95
CA GLN A 206 -27.07 7.10 -12.36
C GLN A 206 -25.91 7.07 -13.34
N VAL A 207 -25.78 5.98 -14.11
CA VAL A 207 -24.77 5.88 -15.17
C VAL A 207 -24.99 7.00 -16.19
N LYS A 208 -26.23 7.16 -16.67
CA LYS A 208 -26.60 8.22 -17.61
C LYS A 208 -26.32 9.62 -17.05
N GLY A 209 -26.77 9.90 -15.82
CA GLY A 209 -26.57 11.19 -15.17
C GLY A 209 -25.08 11.52 -14.96
N TYR A 210 -24.28 10.52 -14.59
CA TYR A 210 -22.85 10.67 -14.44
C TYR A 210 -22.16 10.96 -15.78
N LEU A 211 -22.46 10.20 -16.83
CA LEU A 211 -21.90 10.45 -18.17
C LEU A 211 -22.32 11.81 -18.72
N ALA A 212 -23.56 12.24 -18.51
CA ALA A 212 -24.02 13.58 -18.88
C ALA A 212 -23.25 14.68 -18.12
N SER A 213 -22.97 14.48 -16.83
CA SER A 213 -22.15 15.43 -16.05
C SER A 213 -20.70 15.55 -16.55
N LEU A 214 -20.24 14.57 -17.35
CA LEU A 214 -18.92 14.53 -17.96
C LEU A 214 -18.93 14.90 -19.45
N HIS A 215 -20.09 15.30 -20.01
CA HIS A 215 -20.28 15.57 -21.45
C HIS A 215 -19.94 14.35 -22.33
N MET A 216 -20.29 13.15 -21.87
CA MET A 216 -20.05 11.86 -22.55
C MET A 216 -21.37 11.18 -22.95
N GLU A 217 -22.35 11.93 -23.44
CA GLU A 217 -23.67 11.41 -23.82
C GLU A 217 -23.58 10.38 -24.96
N ALA A 218 -22.61 10.53 -25.88
CA ALA A 218 -22.37 9.56 -26.95
C ALA A 218 -21.94 8.18 -26.42
N LEU A 219 -21.23 8.13 -25.28
CA LEU A 219 -20.88 6.87 -24.62
C LEU A 219 -22.14 6.22 -24.06
N TRP A 220 -23.04 6.98 -23.43
CA TRP A 220 -24.34 6.48 -22.98
C TRP A 220 -25.14 5.86 -24.14
N ASP A 221 -25.19 6.53 -25.30
CA ASP A 221 -25.92 6.04 -26.47
C ASP A 221 -25.39 4.70 -27.00
N THR A 222 -24.10 4.45 -26.79
CA THR A 222 -23.45 3.18 -27.13
C THR A 222 -23.72 2.11 -26.08
N LEU A 223 -23.61 2.46 -24.79
CA LEU A 223 -23.81 1.53 -23.67
C LEU A 223 -25.24 0.99 -23.60
N GLN A 224 -26.25 1.84 -23.84
CA GLN A 224 -27.66 1.43 -23.74
C GLN A 224 -28.10 0.42 -24.82
N GLN A 225 -27.30 0.23 -25.87
CA GLN A 225 -27.60 -0.70 -26.97
C GLN A 225 -27.18 -2.15 -26.65
N ASP A 226 -26.38 -2.36 -25.61
CA ASP A 226 -25.83 -3.66 -25.22
C ASP A 226 -26.05 -3.86 -23.71
N GLU A 227 -27.01 -4.72 -23.37
CA GLU A 227 -27.44 -4.96 -21.98
C GLU A 227 -26.32 -5.55 -21.11
N ASP A 228 -25.49 -6.42 -21.68
CA ASP A 228 -24.34 -7.00 -20.97
C ASP A 228 -23.29 -5.92 -20.66
N LEU A 229 -23.03 -5.04 -21.63
CA LEU A 229 -22.13 -3.91 -21.47
C LEU A 229 -22.64 -2.94 -20.41
N LEU A 230 -23.93 -2.59 -20.46
CA LEU A 230 -24.56 -1.75 -19.45
C LEU A 230 -24.48 -2.39 -18.06
N GLY A 231 -24.71 -3.71 -17.97
CA GLY A 231 -24.57 -4.48 -16.73
C GLY A 231 -23.17 -4.37 -16.11
N LEU A 232 -22.11 -4.38 -16.92
CA LEU A 232 -20.75 -4.14 -16.44
C LEU A 232 -20.55 -2.70 -15.94
N MET A 233 -21.13 -1.72 -16.65
CA MET A 233 -21.04 -0.31 -16.29
C MET A 233 -21.80 0.05 -15.01
N ARG A 234 -22.67 -0.84 -14.51
CA ARG A 234 -23.24 -0.72 -13.17
C ARG A 234 -22.20 -0.87 -12.06
N THR A 235 -21.00 -1.36 -12.37
CA THR A 235 -19.87 -1.37 -11.43
C THR A 235 -19.07 -0.07 -11.55
N PRO A 236 -18.96 0.77 -10.49
CA PRO A 236 -18.25 2.05 -10.54
C PRO A 236 -16.80 1.96 -11.07
N LEU A 237 -16.08 0.89 -10.72
CA LEU A 237 -14.74 0.63 -11.26
C LEU A 237 -14.75 0.48 -12.79
N LEU A 238 -15.65 -0.35 -13.32
CA LEU A 238 -15.70 -0.64 -14.76
C LEU A 238 -16.22 0.56 -15.55
N LEU A 239 -17.18 1.33 -15.01
CA LEU A 239 -17.58 2.62 -15.58
C LEU A 239 -16.41 3.60 -15.63
N SER A 240 -15.60 3.66 -14.58
CA SER A 240 -14.43 4.53 -14.55
C SER A 240 -13.41 4.12 -15.61
N VAL A 241 -13.16 2.81 -15.74
CA VAL A 241 -12.26 2.26 -16.75
C VAL A 241 -12.76 2.54 -18.16
N SER A 242 -14.05 2.32 -18.46
CA SER A 242 -14.62 2.56 -19.79
C SER A 242 -14.51 4.02 -20.20
N ILE A 243 -14.78 4.94 -19.28
CA ILE A 243 -14.54 6.37 -19.49
C ILE A 243 -13.06 6.60 -19.84
N LEU A 244 -12.13 6.05 -19.06
CA LEU A 244 -10.68 6.20 -19.24
C LEU A 244 -10.13 5.57 -20.53
N VAL A 245 -10.81 4.60 -21.13
CA VAL A 245 -10.38 3.95 -22.38
C VAL A 245 -11.26 4.30 -23.58
N ASN A 246 -12.21 5.21 -23.44
CA ASN A 246 -13.20 5.56 -24.46
C ASN A 246 -12.60 5.72 -25.88
N ASP A 247 -11.51 6.49 -26.03
CA ASP A 247 -10.84 6.73 -27.32
C ASP A 247 -10.19 5.46 -27.94
N ALA A 248 -9.88 4.46 -27.12
CA ALA A 248 -9.25 3.20 -27.53
C ALA A 248 -10.27 2.05 -27.70
N PHE A 249 -11.54 2.29 -27.40
CA PHE A 249 -12.57 1.26 -27.40
C PHE A 249 -13.03 0.92 -28.82
N ASN A 250 -12.94 -0.37 -29.19
CA ASN A 250 -13.36 -0.86 -30.50
C ASN A 250 -14.64 -1.69 -30.40
N LEU A 251 -15.76 -1.08 -30.78
CA LEU A 251 -17.09 -1.70 -30.76
C LEU A 251 -17.17 -3.00 -31.58
N THR A 252 -16.53 -3.05 -32.74
CA THR A 252 -16.52 -4.25 -33.58
C THR A 252 -15.77 -5.42 -32.96
N GLN A 253 -14.70 -5.16 -32.21
CA GLN A 253 -13.98 -6.21 -31.49
C GLN A 253 -14.79 -6.67 -30.27
N TRP A 254 -15.38 -5.72 -29.55
CA TRP A 254 -16.25 -5.98 -28.40
C TRP A 254 -17.42 -6.91 -28.75
N GLN A 255 -18.13 -6.62 -29.84
CA GLN A 255 -19.29 -7.41 -30.28
C GLN A 255 -18.95 -8.87 -30.63
N ARG A 256 -17.67 -9.18 -30.88
CA ARG A 256 -17.21 -10.55 -31.14
C ARG A 256 -16.95 -11.35 -29.86
N LEU A 257 -16.88 -10.69 -28.71
CA LEU A 257 -16.66 -11.33 -27.42
C LEU A 257 -17.98 -11.94 -26.95
N GLY A 258 -17.95 -13.23 -26.62
CA GLY A 258 -19.13 -14.03 -26.33
C GLY A 258 -19.47 -14.11 -24.86
N THR A 259 -18.51 -13.80 -23.97
CA THR A 259 -18.71 -13.90 -22.51
C THR A 259 -18.44 -12.59 -21.79
N THR A 260 -19.07 -12.42 -20.62
CA THR A 260 -18.84 -11.28 -19.72
C THR A 260 -17.38 -11.19 -19.27
N GLN A 261 -16.72 -12.34 -19.06
CA GLN A 261 -15.30 -12.38 -18.65
C GLN A 261 -14.37 -11.88 -19.76
N GLU A 262 -14.54 -12.35 -21.00
CA GLU A 262 -13.75 -11.87 -22.15
C GLU A 262 -13.91 -10.36 -22.36
N ARG A 263 -15.12 -9.85 -22.15
CA ARG A 263 -15.46 -8.42 -22.20
C ARG A 263 -14.76 -7.63 -21.09
N MET A 264 -14.78 -8.13 -19.87
CA MET A 264 -14.04 -7.52 -18.76
C MET A 264 -12.53 -7.51 -19.03
N ASP A 265 -11.97 -8.62 -19.49
CA ASP A 265 -10.55 -8.76 -19.81
C ASP A 265 -10.15 -7.76 -20.91
N TYR A 266 -10.98 -7.61 -21.95
CA TYR A 266 -10.77 -6.61 -23.01
C TYR A 266 -10.68 -5.17 -22.47
N LEU A 267 -11.60 -4.78 -21.57
CA LEU A 267 -11.57 -3.44 -20.97
C LEU A 267 -10.32 -3.22 -20.11
N LEU A 268 -9.93 -4.22 -19.32
CA LEU A 268 -8.73 -4.16 -18.49
C LEU A 268 -7.46 -4.12 -19.33
N ASP A 269 -7.39 -4.89 -20.41
CA ASP A 269 -6.26 -4.86 -21.35
C ASP A 269 -6.14 -3.50 -22.03
N ALA A 270 -7.25 -2.93 -22.52
CA ALA A 270 -7.26 -1.59 -23.09
C ALA A 270 -6.78 -0.54 -22.07
N TYR A 271 -7.18 -0.69 -20.81
CA TYR A 271 -6.75 0.17 -19.71
C TYR A 271 -5.25 0.05 -19.43
N ILE A 272 -4.74 -1.18 -19.34
CA ILE A 272 -3.31 -1.45 -19.11
C ILE A 272 -2.48 -0.88 -20.25
N VAL A 273 -2.85 -1.15 -21.50
CA VAL A 273 -2.15 -0.61 -22.69
C VAL A 273 -2.11 0.90 -22.62
N ARG A 274 -3.24 1.56 -22.33
CA ARG A 274 -3.29 3.01 -22.21
C ARG A 274 -2.37 3.53 -21.11
N ARG A 275 -2.42 2.95 -19.90
CA ARG A 275 -1.56 3.37 -18.77
C ARG A 275 -0.08 3.17 -19.03
N LEU A 276 0.31 2.13 -19.78
CA LEU A 276 1.69 1.89 -20.15
C LEU A 276 2.24 2.89 -21.18
N HIS A 277 1.36 3.59 -21.91
CA HIS A 277 1.74 4.60 -22.91
C HIS A 277 1.59 6.04 -22.38
N GLU A 278 1.08 6.22 -21.15
CA GLU A 278 1.07 7.53 -20.51
C GLU A 278 2.50 7.91 -20.10
N PRO A 279 2.95 9.14 -20.39
CA PRO A 279 4.30 9.58 -20.05
C PRO A 279 4.48 9.59 -18.54
N VAL A 280 5.55 8.96 -18.06
CA VAL A 280 5.88 8.94 -16.63
C VAL A 280 6.51 10.30 -16.28
N ASN A 281 5.76 11.15 -15.59
CA ASN A 281 6.28 12.39 -15.01
C ASN A 281 7.10 12.07 -13.75
N SER A 282 8.33 11.60 -13.95
CA SER A 282 9.28 11.24 -12.89
C SER A 282 10.56 12.06 -13.05
N GLN A 283 11.12 12.51 -11.93
CA GLN A 283 12.41 13.21 -11.92
C GLN A 283 13.58 12.22 -12.07
N GLU A 284 13.33 10.94 -11.82
CA GLU A 284 14.30 9.85 -11.83
C GLU A 284 14.61 9.35 -13.25
N TYR A 285 13.67 9.50 -14.20
CA TYR A 285 13.87 9.11 -15.59
C TYR A 285 13.88 10.34 -16.52
N SER A 286 14.99 10.55 -17.20
CA SER A 286 15.03 11.45 -18.35
C SER A 286 14.10 10.91 -19.46
N PRO A 287 13.46 11.78 -20.28
CA PRO A 287 12.52 11.36 -21.32
C PRO A 287 13.06 10.27 -22.27
N GLU A 288 14.37 10.31 -22.56
CA GLU A 288 15.05 9.35 -23.46
C GLU A 288 15.39 8.00 -22.79
N ARG A 289 15.27 7.89 -21.47
CA ARG A 289 15.63 6.70 -20.68
C ARG A 289 14.44 6.04 -19.99
N GLN A 290 13.22 6.41 -20.40
CA GLN A 290 12.02 5.80 -19.82
C GLN A 290 11.94 4.32 -20.20
N PRO A 291 11.58 3.44 -19.24
CA PRO A 291 11.35 2.03 -19.54
C PRO A 291 10.26 1.87 -20.61
N THR A 292 10.44 0.93 -21.51
CA THR A 292 9.42 0.64 -22.54
C THR A 292 8.21 -0.04 -21.92
N ALA A 293 7.03 0.10 -22.55
CA ALA A 293 5.80 -0.57 -22.11
C ALA A 293 6.00 -2.09 -21.88
N GLN A 294 6.77 -2.75 -22.75
CA GLN A 294 7.09 -4.17 -22.62
C GLN A 294 7.95 -4.49 -21.39
N GLN A 295 8.92 -3.63 -21.07
CA GLN A 295 9.75 -3.79 -19.87
C GLN A 295 8.90 -3.63 -18.61
N ILE A 296 8.07 -2.59 -18.55
CA ILE A 296 7.19 -2.32 -17.43
C ILE A 296 6.22 -3.49 -17.23
N GLN A 297 5.58 -3.97 -18.29
CA GLN A 297 4.65 -5.11 -18.22
C GLN A 297 5.34 -6.36 -17.68
N ARG A 298 6.56 -6.68 -18.13
CA ARG A 298 7.33 -7.83 -17.62
C ARG A 298 7.62 -7.69 -16.12
N TRP A 299 8.00 -6.51 -15.65
CA TRP A 299 8.26 -6.28 -14.23
C TRP A 299 6.99 -6.39 -13.39
N LEU A 300 5.88 -5.83 -13.86
CA LEU A 300 4.59 -5.93 -13.17
C LEU A 300 4.07 -7.37 -13.14
N MET A 301 4.26 -8.16 -14.20
CA MET A 301 3.93 -9.59 -14.19
C MET A 301 4.74 -10.35 -13.14
N LEU A 302 6.05 -10.11 -13.05
CA LEU A 302 6.91 -10.73 -12.03
C LEU A 302 6.50 -10.32 -10.63
N LEU A 303 6.21 -9.03 -10.41
CA LEU A 303 5.73 -8.51 -9.14
C LEU A 303 4.41 -9.17 -8.73
N ALA A 304 3.42 -9.21 -9.63
CA ALA A 304 2.12 -9.82 -9.38
C ALA A 304 2.23 -11.31 -9.04
N GLN A 305 3.10 -12.06 -9.73
CA GLN A 305 3.35 -13.47 -9.41
C GLN A 305 3.93 -13.64 -8.00
N LYS A 306 4.87 -12.78 -7.60
CA LYS A 306 5.49 -12.83 -6.27
C LYS A 306 4.49 -12.48 -5.17
N LEU A 307 3.72 -11.42 -5.36
CA LEU A 307 2.66 -11.01 -4.44
C LEU A 307 1.61 -12.11 -4.24
N LYS A 308 1.15 -12.72 -5.34
CA LYS A 308 0.21 -13.86 -5.30
C LYS A 308 0.77 -15.07 -4.55
N THR A 309 2.05 -15.40 -4.76
CA THR A 309 2.71 -16.51 -4.05
C THR A 309 2.77 -16.27 -2.54
N GLN A 310 2.84 -15.00 -2.12
CA GLN A 310 2.92 -14.61 -0.71
C GLN A 310 1.57 -14.27 -0.08
N SER A 311 0.46 -14.31 -0.84
CA SER A 311 -0.86 -13.83 -0.39
C SER A 311 -0.77 -12.40 0.18
N LYS A 312 -0.03 -11.52 -0.51
CA LYS A 312 0.11 -10.10 -0.17
C LYS A 312 -0.48 -9.26 -1.29
N ASP A 313 -1.25 -8.24 -0.94
CA ASP A 313 -1.89 -7.35 -1.92
C ASP A 313 -1.25 -5.94 -1.96
N GLU A 314 -0.50 -5.57 -0.92
CA GLU A 314 0.33 -4.35 -0.91
C GLU A 314 1.82 -4.69 -1.08
N PHE A 315 2.51 -3.88 -1.89
CA PHE A 315 3.96 -3.95 -2.08
C PHE A 315 4.64 -2.76 -1.42
N LEU A 316 5.56 -3.05 -0.50
CA LEU A 316 6.44 -2.07 0.13
C LEU A 316 7.87 -2.33 -0.34
N ILE A 317 8.57 -1.28 -0.78
CA ILE A 317 9.94 -1.40 -1.32
C ILE A 317 10.89 -1.89 -0.23
N GLU A 318 10.63 -1.50 1.01
CA GLU A 318 11.35 -1.89 2.22
C GLU A 318 11.21 -3.39 2.53
N GLU A 319 10.16 -4.03 2.01
CA GLU A 319 9.92 -5.47 2.16
C GLU A 319 10.50 -6.30 1.00
N ILE A 320 11.22 -5.70 0.07
CA ILE A 320 11.95 -6.44 -0.96
C ILE A 320 13.05 -7.27 -0.28
N GLN A 321 12.88 -8.59 -0.31
CA GLN A 321 13.81 -9.51 0.30
C GLN A 321 14.70 -10.19 -0.75
N PRO A 322 15.94 -10.59 -0.42
CA PRO A 322 16.86 -11.24 -1.36
C PRO A 322 16.33 -12.53 -2.00
N PHE A 323 15.38 -13.21 -1.36
CA PHE A 323 14.74 -14.41 -1.91
C PHE A 323 13.84 -14.12 -3.12
N TRP A 324 13.49 -12.85 -3.38
CA TRP A 324 12.75 -12.44 -4.57
C TRP A 324 13.54 -12.71 -5.85
N LEU A 325 14.88 -12.75 -5.76
CA LEU A 325 15.77 -13.11 -6.85
C LEU A 325 15.56 -14.58 -7.22
N SER A 326 14.93 -14.84 -8.36
CA SER A 326 14.64 -16.21 -8.82
C SER A 326 15.89 -16.94 -9.30
N ASN A 327 16.88 -16.20 -9.82
CA ASN A 327 18.02 -16.80 -10.51
C ASN A 327 19.21 -17.00 -9.55
N SER A 328 19.81 -18.19 -9.57
CA SER A 328 21.01 -18.49 -8.78
C SER A 328 22.18 -17.52 -9.07
N ARG A 329 22.27 -17.03 -10.32
CA ARG A 329 23.24 -15.99 -10.71
C ARG A 329 22.94 -14.64 -10.06
N GLN A 330 21.68 -14.22 -9.99
CA GLN A 330 21.29 -12.98 -9.32
C GLN A 330 21.54 -13.06 -7.82
N LYS A 331 21.23 -14.20 -7.19
CA LYS A 331 21.55 -14.44 -5.77
C LYS A 331 23.06 -14.37 -5.52
N LEU A 332 23.87 -14.95 -6.41
CA LEU A 332 25.33 -14.88 -6.30
C LEU A 332 25.85 -13.44 -6.46
N ILE A 333 25.38 -12.70 -7.48
CA ILE A 333 25.75 -11.30 -7.69
C ILE A 333 25.37 -10.46 -6.48
N TYR A 334 24.14 -10.59 -5.97
CA TYR A 334 23.69 -9.91 -4.76
C TYR A 334 24.59 -10.22 -3.57
N ARG A 335 24.91 -11.50 -3.32
CA ARG A 335 25.83 -11.91 -2.24
C ARG A 335 27.22 -11.33 -2.39
N LEU A 336 27.76 -11.27 -3.61
CA LEU A 336 29.08 -10.67 -3.88
C LEU A 336 29.07 -9.17 -3.61
N ILE A 337 28.03 -8.45 -4.05
CA ILE A 337 27.90 -7.01 -3.84
C ILE A 337 27.78 -6.69 -2.35
N VAL A 338 26.88 -7.37 -1.65
CA VAL A 338 26.70 -7.20 -0.20
C VAL A 338 27.99 -7.57 0.53
N GLY A 339 28.61 -8.70 0.18
CA GLY A 339 29.88 -9.13 0.77
C GLY A 339 31.02 -8.13 0.56
N LEU A 340 31.12 -7.53 -0.64
CA LEU A 340 32.10 -6.47 -0.94
C LEU A 340 31.82 -5.19 -0.14
N LEU A 341 30.56 -4.76 -0.03
CA LEU A 341 30.18 -3.59 0.76
C LEU A 341 30.51 -3.79 2.25
N PHE A 342 30.15 -4.94 2.82
CA PHE A 342 30.51 -5.28 4.19
C PHE A 342 32.03 -5.36 4.37
N GLY A 343 32.73 -6.04 3.46
CA GLY A 343 34.19 -6.14 3.48
C GLY A 343 34.87 -4.76 3.41
N PHE A 344 34.32 -3.84 2.62
CA PHE A 344 34.82 -2.46 2.50
C PHE A 344 34.59 -1.66 3.79
N VAL A 345 33.40 -1.74 4.39
CA VAL A 345 33.11 -1.10 5.68
C VAL A 345 34.04 -1.61 6.79
N PHE A 346 34.26 -2.94 6.86
CA PHE A 346 35.19 -3.53 7.83
C PHE A 346 36.65 -3.15 7.56
N ALA A 347 37.07 -3.09 6.30
CA ALA A 347 38.42 -2.66 5.94
C ALA A 347 38.68 -1.20 6.32
N LEU A 348 37.71 -0.31 6.09
CA LEU A 348 37.78 1.09 6.50
C LEU A 348 37.74 1.27 8.02
N GLY A 349 36.87 0.53 8.72
CA GLY A 349 36.84 0.51 10.18
C GLY A 349 38.17 0.03 10.76
N GLY A 350 38.74 -1.03 10.20
CA GLY A 350 40.04 -1.54 10.64
C GLY A 350 41.20 -0.59 10.37
N LEU A 351 41.13 0.22 9.31
CA LEU A 351 42.09 1.29 9.04
C LEU A 351 41.97 2.46 10.03
N ALA A 352 40.75 2.79 10.47
CA ALA A 352 40.49 3.86 11.43
C ALA A 352 40.90 3.51 12.88
N PHE A 353 40.82 2.23 13.27
CA PHE A 353 41.13 1.76 14.62
C PHE A 353 42.56 1.18 14.79
N LYS A 354 43.48 1.53 13.89
CA LYS A 354 44.86 1.01 13.87
C LYS A 354 45.69 1.07 15.17
N PRO A 355 45.47 1.94 16.19
CA PRO A 355 46.31 1.91 17.38
C PRO A 355 45.93 0.85 18.43
N ILE A 356 44.82 0.10 18.28
CA ILE A 356 44.33 -0.85 19.32
C ILE A 356 44.54 -2.34 18.91
N TYR A 357 45.30 -2.58 17.83
CA TYR A 357 45.37 -3.87 17.14
C TYR A 357 46.24 -4.98 17.78
N GLY A 358 46.72 -4.81 19.00
CA GLY A 358 47.48 -5.84 19.70
C GLY A 358 46.64 -7.01 20.24
N VAL A 359 45.33 -6.82 20.43
CA VAL A 359 44.49 -7.77 21.20
C VAL A 359 43.42 -8.47 20.35
N TYR A 360 43.05 -7.94 19.18
CA TYR A 360 41.95 -8.47 18.35
C TYR A 360 42.37 -9.42 17.22
N ALA A 361 43.66 -9.76 17.07
CA ALA A 361 44.10 -10.71 16.05
C ALA A 361 43.48 -12.12 16.21
N GLY A 362 43.04 -12.48 17.43
CA GLY A 362 42.22 -13.68 17.67
C GLY A 362 40.76 -13.55 17.25
N LEU A 363 40.20 -12.33 17.29
CA LEU A 363 38.78 -12.05 17.02
C LEU A 363 38.46 -11.89 15.53
N LEU A 364 39.45 -11.61 14.66
CA LEU A 364 39.26 -11.49 13.21
C LEU A 364 39.15 -12.83 12.46
N SER A 365 39.51 -13.95 13.10
CA SER A 365 39.27 -15.28 12.51
C SER A 365 37.78 -15.70 12.55
N LEU A 366 36.98 -15.07 13.41
CA LEU A 366 35.53 -15.27 13.50
C LEU A 366 34.76 -14.65 12.32
N PRO A 367 34.94 -13.37 11.95
CA PRO A 367 34.20 -12.75 10.84
C PRO A 367 34.57 -13.32 9.47
N LEU A 368 35.80 -13.80 9.24
CA LEU A 368 36.16 -14.45 7.97
C LEU A 368 35.47 -15.83 7.83
N ARG A 369 35.35 -16.56 8.95
CA ARG A 369 34.67 -17.85 9.01
C ARG A 369 33.15 -17.71 8.91
N GLU A 370 32.58 -16.66 9.51
CA GLU A 370 31.18 -16.24 9.36
C GLU A 370 30.87 -15.77 7.92
N LEU A 371 31.75 -14.97 7.31
CA LEU A 371 31.63 -14.53 5.91
C LEU A 371 31.71 -15.72 4.94
N LEU A 372 32.65 -16.64 5.15
CA LEU A 372 32.77 -17.87 4.37
C LEU A 372 31.58 -18.81 4.61
N GLY A 373 31.05 -18.87 5.83
CA GLY A 373 29.82 -19.60 6.18
C GLY A 373 28.58 -19.01 5.51
N PHE A 374 28.45 -17.69 5.47
CA PHE A 374 27.39 -16.97 4.77
C PHE A 374 27.45 -17.20 3.25
N ILE A 375 28.65 -17.21 2.68
CA ILE A 375 28.88 -17.50 1.26
C ILE A 375 28.55 -18.98 0.94
N ARG A 376 28.85 -19.91 1.86
CA ARG A 376 28.75 -21.36 1.65
C ARG A 376 27.36 -21.94 1.96
N ASP A 377 26.78 -21.63 3.11
CA ASP A 377 25.61 -22.36 3.66
C ASP A 377 24.32 -21.53 3.64
N GLY A 378 24.39 -20.22 3.41
CA GLY A 378 23.21 -19.38 3.16
C GLY A 378 22.15 -19.38 4.26
N GLN A 379 22.54 -19.57 5.53
CA GLN A 379 21.61 -19.43 6.64
C GLN A 379 21.13 -17.99 6.79
N GLU A 380 19.83 -17.84 7.04
CA GLU A 380 19.18 -16.57 7.34
C GLU A 380 19.68 -16.05 8.69
N PHE A 381 20.14 -14.80 8.70
CA PHE A 381 20.35 -14.07 9.95
C PHE A 381 18.97 -13.75 10.55
N GLU A 382 18.50 -14.57 11.49
CA GLU A 382 17.44 -14.18 12.42
C GLU A 382 18.05 -13.20 13.43
N PHE A 383 17.65 -11.92 13.38
CA PHE A 383 17.92 -11.00 14.48
C PHE A 383 17.13 -11.46 15.71
N LYS A 384 17.74 -12.28 16.57
CA LYS A 384 17.25 -12.47 17.94
C LYS A 384 17.48 -11.19 18.73
N ASP A 385 16.41 -10.73 19.39
CA ASP A 385 16.33 -9.51 20.19
C ASP A 385 17.62 -9.17 20.95
N VAL A 386 18.34 -8.16 20.47
CA VAL A 386 19.36 -7.49 21.25
C VAL A 386 18.62 -6.64 22.29
N LYS A 387 18.44 -7.18 23.49
CA LYS A 387 18.03 -6.37 24.65
C LYS A 387 19.12 -5.34 24.94
N LEU A 388 18.79 -4.07 24.75
CA LEU A 388 19.60 -2.95 25.24
C LEU A 388 19.67 -3.03 26.78
N PRO A 389 20.85 -2.88 27.40
CA PRO A 389 20.93 -2.77 28.85
C PRO A 389 20.30 -1.45 29.30
N ASP A 390 19.37 -1.56 30.24
CA ASP A 390 18.75 -0.41 30.88
C ASP A 390 19.81 0.38 31.68
N SER A 391 19.92 1.66 31.33
CA SER A 391 20.81 2.69 31.91
C SER A 391 22.27 2.73 31.41
N ILE A 392 22.55 3.67 30.51
CA ILE A 392 23.90 4.24 30.33
C ILE A 392 23.95 5.52 31.19
N ASN A 393 24.79 5.51 32.21
CA ASN A 393 24.97 6.61 33.15
C ASN A 393 25.85 7.70 32.51
N PHE A 394 25.36 8.95 32.51
CA PHE A 394 25.94 10.11 31.83
C PHE A 394 26.90 10.91 32.75
N SER A 395 27.97 10.30 33.27
CA SER A 395 28.91 11.01 34.16
C SER A 395 30.39 10.99 33.78
N ASP A 396 30.81 10.34 32.69
CA ASP A 396 32.24 10.24 32.32
C ASP A 396 32.66 11.14 31.14
N PHE A 397 32.04 12.31 30.99
CA PHE A 397 32.43 13.31 29.98
C PHE A 397 33.41 14.37 30.53
N TYR A 398 34.57 13.92 31.01
CA TYR A 398 35.69 14.80 31.42
C TYR A 398 36.88 14.77 30.45
N LEU A 399 36.62 14.65 29.15
CA LEU A 399 37.66 14.74 28.11
C LEU A 399 37.23 15.60 26.90
N LEU A 400 36.55 16.73 27.15
CA LEU A 400 36.17 17.67 26.08
C LEU A 400 37.27 18.70 25.73
N ASP A 401 38.37 18.76 26.48
CA ASP A 401 39.40 19.81 26.29
C ASP A 401 40.57 19.39 25.37
N ARG A 402 40.45 18.25 24.67
CA ARG A 402 41.41 17.81 23.62
C ARG A 402 40.83 17.78 22.21
N MET A 403 39.64 18.34 21.99
CA MET A 403 38.95 18.31 20.69
C MET A 403 39.35 19.42 19.69
N LEU A 404 40.57 19.97 19.78
CA LEU A 404 41.15 20.79 18.70
C LEU A 404 42.15 20.03 17.80
N LEU A 405 42.42 18.75 18.09
CA LEU A 405 43.11 17.82 17.17
C LEU A 405 42.15 16.87 16.42
N GLY A 406 40.84 16.95 16.67
CA GLY A 406 39.81 16.08 16.08
C GLY A 406 39.27 16.52 14.70
N GLY A 407 39.75 17.63 14.14
CA GLY A 407 39.25 18.16 12.85
C GLY A 407 39.55 17.24 11.65
N LEU A 408 40.65 16.47 11.70
CA LEU A 408 41.00 15.47 10.69
C LEU A 408 40.17 14.18 10.81
N GLY A 409 39.75 13.82 12.03
CA GLY A 409 38.93 12.63 12.26
C GLY A 409 37.50 12.80 11.78
N ILE A 410 36.89 13.94 12.08
CA ILE A 410 35.50 14.24 11.67
C ILE A 410 35.43 14.50 10.15
N GLY A 411 36.40 15.22 9.58
CA GLY A 411 36.51 15.40 8.13
C GLY A 411 36.77 14.10 7.37
N GLY A 412 37.56 13.18 7.95
CA GLY A 412 37.78 11.84 7.41
C GLY A 412 36.51 10.97 7.45
N ILE A 413 35.77 11.00 8.56
CA ILE A 413 34.50 10.27 8.70
C ILE A 413 33.46 10.80 7.71
N LEU A 414 33.31 12.12 7.58
CA LEU A 414 32.38 12.72 6.61
C LEU A 414 32.81 12.46 5.16
N GLY A 415 34.10 12.54 4.85
CA GLY A 415 34.63 12.20 3.52
C GLY A 415 34.45 10.73 3.16
N ILE A 416 34.59 9.82 4.12
CA ILE A 416 34.30 8.38 3.95
C ILE A 416 32.81 8.16 3.74
N ILE A 417 31.93 8.83 4.50
CA ILE A 417 30.47 8.74 4.31
C ILE A 417 30.08 9.22 2.91
N PHE A 418 30.60 10.38 2.46
CA PHE A 418 30.33 10.89 1.12
C PHE A 418 30.90 9.99 0.00
N SER A 419 32.08 9.42 0.20
CA SER A 419 32.68 8.47 -0.75
C SER A 419 31.91 7.14 -0.80
N CYS A 420 31.43 6.65 0.34
CA CYS A 420 30.55 5.47 0.43
C CYS A 420 29.20 5.74 -0.24
N VAL A 421 28.63 6.94 -0.10
CA VAL A 421 27.40 7.35 -0.79
C VAL A 421 27.62 7.43 -2.30
N GLY A 422 28.75 7.98 -2.75
CA GLY A 422 29.13 8.02 -4.17
C GLY A 422 29.38 6.62 -4.75
N LEU A 423 30.04 5.74 -4.01
CA LEU A 423 30.30 4.35 -4.40
C LEU A 423 29.02 3.52 -4.41
N PHE A 424 28.12 3.74 -3.43
CA PHE A 424 26.80 3.13 -3.38
C PHE A 424 25.94 3.59 -4.56
N SER A 425 25.96 4.88 -4.87
CA SER A 425 25.28 5.44 -6.05
C SER A 425 25.85 4.86 -7.36
N GLY A 426 27.18 4.68 -7.45
CA GLY A 426 27.87 4.08 -8.59
C GLY A 426 27.63 2.58 -8.73
N LEU A 427 27.58 1.84 -7.62
CA LEU A 427 27.25 0.41 -7.61
C LEU A 427 25.77 0.18 -7.90
N LEU A 428 24.89 1.05 -7.41
CA LEU A 428 23.46 1.01 -7.72
C LEU A 428 23.22 1.31 -9.20
N SER A 429 23.90 2.28 -9.80
CA SER A 429 23.80 2.55 -11.23
C SER A 429 24.36 1.42 -12.08
N VAL A 430 25.49 0.82 -11.69
CA VAL A 430 26.04 -0.39 -12.34
C VAL A 430 25.11 -1.60 -12.16
N LEU A 431 24.44 -1.75 -11.01
CA LEU A 431 23.45 -2.80 -10.77
C LEU A 431 22.23 -2.61 -11.67
N ILE A 432 21.70 -1.40 -11.77
CA ILE A 432 20.58 -1.04 -12.64
C ILE A 432 20.95 -1.28 -14.12
N GLU A 433 22.16 -0.91 -14.54
CA GLU A 433 22.65 -1.11 -15.90
C GLU A 433 22.98 -2.58 -16.22
N SER A 434 23.43 -3.36 -15.23
CA SER A 434 23.65 -4.80 -15.37
C SER A 434 22.32 -5.57 -15.45
N LEU A 435 21.32 -5.14 -14.68
CA LEU A 435 19.96 -5.67 -14.73
C LEU A 435 19.24 -5.31 -16.04
N SER A 436 19.50 -4.13 -16.62
CA SER A 436 18.93 -3.72 -17.91
C SER A 436 19.56 -4.47 -19.09
N ARG A 437 20.89 -4.60 -19.16
CA ARG A 437 21.60 -5.37 -20.21
C ARG A 437 21.33 -6.87 -20.11
N GLY A 438 21.12 -7.41 -18.91
CA GLY A 438 20.72 -8.80 -18.71
C GLY A 438 19.32 -9.14 -19.25
N ALA A 439 18.45 -8.14 -19.43
CA ALA A 439 17.13 -8.31 -20.02
C ALA A 439 17.15 -8.27 -21.56
N GLU A 440 18.12 -7.59 -22.19
CA GLU A 440 18.29 -7.55 -23.65
C GLU A 440 18.77 -8.88 -24.25
N ILE A 441 19.55 -9.68 -23.50
CA ILE A 441 20.17 -10.91 -24.01
C ILE A 441 19.18 -12.11 -24.06
N ARG A 442 17.92 -11.96 -23.63
CA ARG A 442 16.88 -13.01 -23.72
C ARG A 442 15.70 -12.68 -24.65
N ALA A 443 15.81 -11.67 -25.51
CA ALA A 443 14.80 -11.36 -26.53
C ALA A 443 15.01 -12.11 -27.87
N ILE A 444 15.66 -13.28 -27.87
CA ILE A 444 15.68 -14.20 -29.02
C ILE A 444 15.41 -15.62 -28.51
N SER A 445 14.13 -16.00 -28.44
CA SER A 445 13.55 -17.30 -28.83
C SER A 445 12.16 -17.47 -28.20
N PHE A 446 11.17 -17.44 -29.11
CA PHE A 446 9.75 -17.80 -29.01
C PHE A 446 8.82 -17.00 -28.11
#